data_AF-A0A8K0U383-F1
#
_entry.id   AF-A0A8K0U383-F1
#
_cell.length_a   1.000
_cell.length_b   1.000
_cell.length_c   1.000
_cell.angle_alpha   90.00
_cell.angle_beta   90.00
_cell.angle_gamma   90.00
#
_symmetry.space_group_name_H-M   'P 1'
#
loop_
_entity.id
_entity.type
_entity.pdbx_description
1 polymer ?
#
loop_
_entity_poly.entity_id
_entity_poly.type
_entity_poly.pdbx_seq_one_letter_code
_entity_poly.pdbx_strand_id
1 'polypeptide(L)'
;MGQRGCTEKALQFHVSRVRLLCPSFHSPVLLVCDEYKNAIRVLRDTETYTEGACVIGQPGIGKTAFLIYALVERLRARIPVAFQYYPDTYLLFTEDNVAAYTEDDIGPLRPLPGVWALSDSNQANFLPFSAATMFPMVRVFQATSPATRRWKEWTKQSNIDLYIMDVWRSEELAGLAAILGLDIHRMVELASRWGPSPRTLLKLLRGVRDEMSYEAVVKGAVDEFVWQSRDWLAQAYSLNLENTGPSSVIFIRPQRRKSGFIDRTTCDPFIPTGTIVQYISEALMKQQAQIQTTFFSVMSTRPCARSAAGYIFENAVHAYFLSGRTVRCEWLSSASGTPPDTLETVQPPQFVITDDQLATCPPPIIGGQR
;
A
#
# COMPACT_ATOMS: atom_id res chain seq x y z
N MET A 1 -41.84 -13.61 -2.33
CA MET A 1 -40.94 -13.29 -1.21
C MET A 1 -40.05 -14.50 -0.95
N GLY A 2 -38.84 -14.52 -1.53
CA GLY A 2 -37.87 -15.60 -1.34
C GLY A 2 -36.66 -15.06 -0.59
N GLN A 3 -36.53 -15.43 0.68
CA GLN A 3 -35.34 -15.14 1.48
C GLN A 3 -34.16 -15.91 0.86
N ARG A 4 -33.21 -15.18 0.25
CA ARG A 4 -31.91 -15.75 -0.09
C ARG A 4 -31.12 -15.86 1.21
N GLY A 5 -30.97 -17.09 1.70
CA GLY A 5 -30.07 -17.41 2.79
C GLY A 5 -28.65 -17.06 2.37
N CYS A 6 -28.10 -16.00 2.97
CA CYS A 6 -26.68 -15.70 2.90
C CYS A 6 -25.98 -16.75 3.75
N THR A 7 -25.42 -17.78 3.11
CA THR A 7 -24.62 -18.79 3.82
C THR A 7 -23.37 -18.13 4.37
N GLU A 8 -23.34 -17.96 5.69
CA GLU A 8 -22.21 -17.51 6.48
C GLU A 8 -21.03 -18.48 6.26
N LYS A 9 -20.18 -18.19 5.28
CA LYS A 9 -18.89 -18.88 5.16
C LYS A 9 -18.09 -18.49 6.40
N ALA A 10 -17.96 -19.43 7.34
CA ALA A 10 -17.09 -19.26 8.50
C ALA A 10 -15.69 -18.88 8.02
N LEU A 11 -15.29 -17.62 8.27
CA LEU A 11 -13.95 -17.13 8.00
C LEU A 11 -12.98 -17.86 8.93
N GLN A 12 -12.32 -18.91 8.42
CA GLN A 12 -11.26 -19.60 9.14
C GLN A 12 -9.98 -18.77 9.07
N PHE A 13 -9.71 -17.99 10.11
CA PHE A 13 -8.42 -17.33 10.28
C PHE A 13 -7.43 -18.26 10.97
N HIS A 14 -6.20 -18.34 10.45
CA HIS A 14 -5.12 -19.04 11.14
C HIS A 14 -4.50 -18.12 12.19
N VAL A 15 -4.93 -18.27 13.45
CA VAL A 15 -4.35 -17.53 14.58
C VAL A 15 -3.26 -18.37 15.23
N SER A 16 -2.01 -18.02 14.95
CA SER A 16 -0.86 -18.60 15.66
C SER A 16 -0.68 -17.84 16.98
N ARG A 17 -0.89 -18.51 18.11
CA ARG A 17 -0.51 -17.96 19.42
C ARG A 17 0.98 -18.17 19.62
N VAL A 18 1.74 -17.09 19.54
CA VAL A 18 3.18 -17.08 19.81
C VAL A 18 3.43 -16.15 20.98
N ARG A 19 3.78 -16.71 22.14
CA ARG A 19 4.27 -15.91 23.27
C ARG A 19 5.72 -15.53 23.01
N LEU A 20 5.94 -14.30 22.54
CA LEU A 20 7.25 -13.69 22.56
C LEU A 20 7.37 -12.86 23.83
N LEU A 21 8.32 -13.21 24.69
CA LEU A 21 8.71 -12.39 25.84
C LEU A 21 9.60 -11.25 25.34
N CYS A 22 9.06 -10.38 24.50
CA CYS A 22 9.74 -9.16 24.09
C CYS A 22 9.00 -7.97 24.73
N PRO A 23 9.68 -7.18 25.60
CA PRO A 23 9.05 -6.14 26.42
C PRO A 23 8.22 -5.12 25.64
N SER A 24 8.51 -4.94 24.35
CA SER A 24 7.83 -4.00 23.47
C SER A 24 6.46 -4.51 22.97
N PHE A 25 6.21 -5.83 22.97
CA PHE A 25 4.96 -6.40 22.47
C PHE A 25 3.97 -6.62 23.61
N HIS A 26 2.97 -5.76 23.66
CA HIS A 26 1.94 -5.78 24.70
C HIS A 26 0.91 -6.91 24.53
N SER A 27 0.98 -7.69 23.44
CA SER A 27 0.07 -8.80 23.15
C SER A 27 0.83 -10.05 22.71
N PRO A 28 0.50 -11.24 23.26
CA PRO A 28 1.10 -12.52 22.88
C PRO A 28 0.45 -13.14 21.61
N VAL A 29 -0.29 -12.35 20.84
CA VAL A 29 -1.03 -12.83 19.67
C VAL A 29 -0.51 -12.12 18.43
N LEU A 30 -0.04 -12.90 17.46
CA LEU A 30 0.34 -12.42 16.13
C LEU A 30 -0.72 -12.86 15.13
N LEU A 31 -1.37 -11.90 14.48
CA LEU A 31 -2.24 -12.21 13.35
C LEU A 31 -1.38 -12.50 12.11
N VAL A 32 -1.52 -13.69 11.56
CA VAL A 32 -0.81 -14.11 10.35
C VAL A 32 -1.69 -13.87 9.14
N CYS A 33 -1.31 -12.89 8.32
CA CYS A 33 -1.99 -12.56 7.08
C CYS A 33 -1.54 -13.51 5.96
N ASP A 34 -2.36 -13.65 4.91
CA ASP A 34 -2.00 -14.49 3.76
C ASP A 34 -0.73 -13.98 3.07
N GLU A 35 -0.55 -12.67 3.09
CA GLU A 35 0.65 -12.01 2.60
C GLU A 35 1.93 -12.49 3.30
N TYR A 36 1.89 -12.79 4.61
CA TYR A 36 3.08 -13.23 5.33
C TYR A 36 3.46 -14.65 4.94
N LYS A 37 2.47 -15.53 4.75
CA LYS A 37 2.67 -16.89 4.25
C LYS A 37 3.24 -16.86 2.84
N ASN A 38 2.69 -15.99 1.98
CA ASN A 38 3.19 -15.78 0.63
C ASN A 38 4.63 -15.29 0.62
N ALA A 39 4.96 -14.31 1.48
CA ALA A 39 6.31 -13.81 1.64
C ALA A 39 7.28 -14.91 2.06
N ILE A 40 6.97 -15.71 3.08
CA ILE A 40 7.84 -16.84 3.47
C ILE A 40 8.04 -17.83 2.34
N ARG A 41 6.97 -18.19 1.62
CA ARG A 41 7.07 -19.12 0.49
C ARG A 41 7.99 -18.59 -0.60
N VAL A 42 7.81 -17.33 -0.98
CA VAL A 42 8.59 -16.68 -2.06
C VAL A 42 10.03 -16.42 -1.63
N LEU A 43 10.25 -15.91 -0.42
CA LEU A 43 11.59 -15.62 0.09
C LEU A 43 12.40 -16.88 0.41
N ARG A 44 11.77 -18.07 0.49
CA ARG A 44 12.52 -19.33 0.56
C ARG A 44 13.18 -19.70 -0.75
N ASP A 45 12.65 -19.22 -1.88
CA ASP A 45 13.23 -19.46 -3.20
C ASP A 45 14.63 -18.85 -3.29
N THR A 46 15.63 -19.74 -3.44
CA THR A 46 17.04 -19.38 -3.54
C THR A 46 17.44 -18.98 -4.94
N GLU A 47 16.62 -19.22 -5.97
CA GLU A 47 16.90 -18.74 -7.33
C GLU A 47 16.60 -17.24 -7.44
N THR A 48 15.46 -16.81 -6.88
CA THR A 48 15.04 -15.41 -6.93
C THR A 48 15.70 -14.54 -5.85
N TYR A 49 15.88 -15.06 -4.63
CA TYR A 49 16.36 -14.26 -3.49
C TYR A 49 17.64 -14.85 -2.88
N THR A 50 18.66 -15.08 -3.72
CA THR A 50 19.93 -15.74 -3.33
C THR A 50 20.53 -15.17 -2.06
N GLU A 51 20.71 -13.84 -2.00
CA GLU A 51 21.40 -13.11 -0.93
C GLU A 51 20.43 -12.54 0.13
N GLY A 52 19.12 -12.70 -0.09
CA GLY A 52 18.07 -12.17 0.77
C GLY A 52 17.12 -11.24 0.02
N ALA A 53 16.43 -10.36 0.75
CA ALA A 53 15.48 -9.41 0.16
C ALA A 53 15.30 -8.16 1.02
N CYS A 54 15.05 -7.02 0.37
CA CYS A 54 14.55 -5.83 1.04
C CYS A 54 13.02 -5.80 1.00
N VAL A 55 12.41 -6.06 2.16
CA VAL A 55 10.97 -6.13 2.37
C VAL A 55 10.42 -4.74 2.63
N ILE A 56 9.72 -4.22 1.62
CA ILE A 56 9.13 -2.88 1.60
C ILE A 56 7.61 -2.95 1.41
N GLY A 57 6.93 -1.81 1.52
CA GLY A 57 5.48 -1.73 1.34
C GLY A 57 4.89 -0.57 2.12
N GLN A 58 3.56 -0.41 2.08
CA GLN A 58 2.90 0.75 2.66
C GLN A 58 3.30 1.00 4.14
N PRO A 59 3.51 2.25 4.57
CA PRO A 59 3.70 2.57 5.98
C PRO A 59 2.55 2.04 6.84
N GLY A 60 2.89 1.28 7.89
CA GLY A 60 1.90 0.72 8.80
C GLY A 60 1.30 -0.63 8.39
N ILE A 61 1.78 -1.25 7.32
CA ILE A 61 1.23 -2.53 6.80
C ILE A 61 1.69 -3.80 7.54
N GLY A 62 2.54 -3.66 8.55
CA GLY A 62 2.99 -4.78 9.38
C GLY A 62 4.26 -5.50 8.91
N LYS A 63 5.18 -4.81 8.24
CA LYS A 63 6.50 -5.38 7.87
C LYS A 63 7.29 -5.94 9.08
N THR A 64 7.34 -5.18 10.17
CA THR A 64 7.94 -5.65 11.44
C THR A 64 7.24 -6.91 11.96
N ALA A 65 5.91 -6.97 11.87
CA ALA A 65 5.14 -8.16 12.26
C ALA A 65 5.43 -9.36 11.34
N PHE A 66 5.70 -9.11 10.05
CA PHE A 66 6.20 -10.13 9.13
C PHE A 66 7.58 -10.68 9.54
N LEU A 67 8.54 -9.84 9.96
CA LEU A 67 9.83 -10.34 10.45
C LEU A 67 9.68 -11.23 11.68
N ILE A 68 8.77 -10.86 12.58
CA ILE A 68 8.45 -11.69 13.75
C ILE A 68 7.84 -13.02 13.32
N TYR A 69 6.92 -13.01 12.35
CA TYR A 69 6.38 -14.23 11.77
C TYR A 69 7.48 -15.10 11.15
N ALA A 70 8.40 -14.50 10.40
CA ALA A 70 9.55 -15.19 9.80
C ALA A 70 10.46 -15.82 10.87
N LEU A 71 10.75 -15.08 11.94
CA LEU A 71 11.48 -15.58 13.10
C LEU A 71 10.80 -16.82 13.68
N VAL A 72 9.49 -16.75 13.96
CA VAL A 72 8.73 -17.88 14.49
C VAL A 72 8.77 -19.09 13.56
N GLU A 73 8.56 -18.91 12.26
CA GLU A 73 8.59 -20.00 11.30
C GLU A 73 9.96 -20.70 11.23
N ARG A 74 11.04 -19.92 11.37
CA ARG A 74 12.42 -20.44 11.44
C ARG A 74 12.67 -21.22 12.74
N LEU A 75 12.24 -20.68 13.87
CA LEU A 75 12.35 -21.33 15.18
C LEU A 75 11.59 -22.66 15.21
N ARG A 76 10.36 -22.69 14.66
CA ARG A 76 9.56 -23.93 14.57
C ARG A 76 10.23 -25.01 13.72
N ALA A 77 10.98 -24.59 12.70
CA ALA A 77 11.73 -25.49 11.83
C ALA A 77 13.13 -25.81 12.38
N ARG A 78 13.51 -25.29 13.56
CA ARG A 78 14.86 -25.40 14.16
C ARG A 78 15.98 -24.97 13.22
N ILE A 79 15.73 -24.00 12.34
CA ILE A 79 16.74 -23.52 11.40
C ILE A 79 17.33 -22.21 11.94
N PRO A 80 18.67 -22.08 12.01
CA PRO A 80 19.31 -20.91 12.60
C PRO A 80 18.83 -19.57 12.03
N VAL A 81 18.61 -18.59 12.89
CA VAL A 81 18.13 -17.27 12.49
C VAL A 81 18.75 -16.20 13.37
N ALA A 82 19.29 -15.16 12.75
CA ALA A 82 19.74 -13.96 13.42
C ALA A 82 18.64 -12.91 13.34
N PHE A 83 18.37 -12.20 14.43
CA PHE A 83 17.33 -11.17 14.51
C PHE A 83 17.89 -9.89 15.14
N GLN A 84 17.90 -8.81 14.37
CA GLN A 84 18.34 -7.49 14.79
C GLN A 84 17.12 -6.60 15.01
N TYR A 85 16.88 -6.23 16.27
CA TYR A 85 15.85 -5.29 16.67
C TYR A 85 16.45 -3.95 17.15
N TYR A 86 17.62 -4.01 17.78
CA TYR A 86 18.39 -2.85 18.20
C TYR A 86 19.56 -2.62 17.24
N PRO A 87 20.08 -1.38 17.12
CA PRO A 87 21.16 -1.08 16.19
C PRO A 87 22.42 -1.92 16.47
N ASP A 88 22.91 -1.89 17.70
CA ASP A 88 24.27 -2.38 18.02
C ASP A 88 24.33 -3.88 18.36
N THR A 89 23.20 -4.59 18.33
CA THR A 89 23.13 -6.01 18.74
C THR A 89 22.18 -6.83 17.90
N TYR A 90 22.51 -8.12 17.74
CA TYR A 90 21.63 -9.11 17.17
C TYR A 90 21.50 -10.33 18.08
N LEU A 91 20.35 -10.99 18.01
CA LEU A 91 20.10 -12.26 18.67
C LEU A 91 20.29 -13.38 17.65
N LEU A 92 21.17 -14.34 17.93
CA LEU A 92 21.29 -15.56 17.14
C LEU A 92 20.57 -16.70 17.84
N PHE A 93 19.61 -17.27 17.13
CA PHE A 93 18.90 -18.46 17.54
C PHE A 93 19.48 -19.65 16.76
N THR A 94 19.97 -20.66 17.48
CA THR A 94 20.38 -21.95 16.93
C THR A 94 19.45 -23.05 17.42
N GLU A 95 19.74 -24.32 17.12
CA GLU A 95 18.96 -25.43 17.65
C GLU A 95 19.01 -25.51 19.18
N ASP A 96 20.19 -25.25 19.76
CA ASP A 96 20.46 -25.51 21.18
C ASP A 96 20.43 -24.25 22.06
N ASN A 97 20.57 -23.05 21.48
CA ASN A 97 20.76 -21.84 22.27
C ASN A 97 20.24 -20.57 21.60
N VAL A 98 20.07 -19.52 22.42
CA VAL A 98 19.88 -18.14 22.01
C VAL A 98 20.96 -17.30 22.67
N ALA A 99 21.73 -16.57 21.87
CA ALA A 99 22.78 -15.69 22.38
C ALA A 99 22.71 -14.31 21.70
N ALA A 100 23.09 -13.28 22.45
CA ALA A 100 23.20 -11.91 21.96
C ALA A 100 24.64 -11.61 21.58
N TYR A 101 24.82 -10.91 20.46
CA TYR A 101 26.12 -10.54 19.91
C TYR A 101 26.10 -9.07 19.47
N THR A 102 27.27 -8.46 19.38
CA THR A 102 27.43 -7.12 18.82
C THR A 102 27.26 -7.16 17.30
N GLU A 103 26.87 -6.04 16.68
CA GLU A 103 26.61 -6.00 15.24
C GLU A 103 27.78 -6.48 14.35
N ASP A 104 29.02 -6.30 14.81
CA ASP A 104 30.25 -6.67 14.10
C ASP A 104 30.75 -8.10 14.37
N ASP A 105 30.12 -8.86 15.27
CA ASP A 105 30.60 -10.19 15.61
C ASP A 105 30.19 -11.24 14.56
N ILE A 106 31.10 -11.51 13.62
CA ILE A 106 30.92 -12.47 12.52
C ILE A 106 31.13 -13.92 12.99
N GLY A 107 31.90 -14.14 14.06
CA GLY A 107 32.33 -15.47 14.51
C GLY A 107 31.17 -16.48 14.65
N PRO A 108 30.08 -16.11 15.33
CA PRO A 108 28.91 -16.97 15.54
C PRO A 108 28.17 -17.39 14.25
N LEU A 109 28.26 -16.60 13.18
CA LEU A 109 27.54 -16.87 11.92
C LEU A 109 28.31 -17.79 10.98
N ARG A 110 29.65 -17.79 11.04
CA ARG A 110 30.51 -18.57 10.12
C ARG A 110 30.20 -20.06 10.02
N PRO A 111 29.94 -20.79 11.12
CA PRO A 111 29.75 -22.24 11.04
C PRO A 111 28.33 -22.66 10.62
N LEU A 112 27.41 -21.71 10.39
CA LEU A 112 25.98 -22.00 10.27
C LEU A 112 25.52 -21.86 8.81
N PRO A 113 25.23 -22.96 8.09
CA PRO A 113 24.67 -22.88 6.74
C PRO A 113 23.21 -22.44 6.76
N GLY A 114 22.81 -21.66 5.75
CA GLY A 114 21.41 -21.32 5.50
C GLY A 114 20.78 -20.39 6.54
N VAL A 115 21.58 -19.60 7.26
CA VAL A 115 21.10 -18.62 8.24
C VAL A 115 20.30 -17.53 7.54
N TRP A 116 19.16 -17.18 8.13
CA TRP A 116 18.43 -15.95 7.79
C TRP A 116 18.81 -14.86 8.78
N ALA A 117 19.22 -13.70 8.31
CA ALA A 117 19.38 -12.50 9.12
C ALA A 117 18.19 -11.57 8.90
N LEU A 118 17.38 -11.39 9.93
CA LEU A 118 16.17 -10.58 9.92
C LEU A 118 16.48 -9.23 10.57
N SER A 119 16.35 -8.14 9.83
CA SER A 119 16.67 -6.78 10.33
C SER A 119 15.46 -5.85 10.16
N ASP A 120 14.97 -5.28 11.26
CA ASP A 120 13.92 -4.25 11.22
C ASP A 120 14.56 -2.86 11.16
N SER A 121 14.59 -2.26 9.97
CA SER A 121 15.18 -0.95 9.78
C SER A 121 14.18 0.17 10.08
N ASN A 122 14.56 0.99 11.05
CA ASN A 122 13.75 2.06 11.63
C ASN A 122 14.55 3.38 11.69
N GLN A 123 14.26 4.27 12.64
CA GLN A 123 14.99 5.55 12.78
C GLN A 123 16.36 5.39 13.44
N ALA A 124 16.53 4.38 14.28
CA ALA A 124 17.79 4.07 14.94
C ALA A 124 18.61 3.05 14.13
N ASN A 125 17.94 2.16 13.40
CA ASN A 125 18.58 1.10 12.62
C ASN A 125 18.37 1.33 11.12
N PHE A 126 19.36 1.87 10.41
CA PHE A 126 19.22 2.18 8.98
C PHE A 126 19.60 1.00 8.07
N LEU A 127 20.58 0.21 8.48
CA LEU A 127 21.19 -0.85 7.69
C LEU A 127 21.14 -2.17 8.48
N PRO A 128 21.13 -3.32 7.81
CA PRO A 128 21.37 -4.59 8.50
C PRO A 128 22.73 -4.58 9.19
N PHE A 129 22.80 -5.24 10.35
CA PHE A 129 24.05 -5.39 11.11
C PHE A 129 25.18 -5.96 10.26
N SER A 130 26.37 -5.41 10.44
CA SER A 130 27.53 -5.61 9.58
C SER A 130 27.96 -7.08 9.49
N ALA A 131 27.82 -7.86 10.56
CA ALA A 131 28.17 -9.28 10.55
C ALA A 131 27.37 -10.11 9.54
N ALA A 132 26.09 -9.79 9.32
CA ALA A 132 25.28 -10.46 8.32
C ALA A 132 25.60 -10.01 6.89
N THR A 133 26.04 -8.77 6.70
CA THR A 133 26.33 -8.21 5.38
C THR A 133 27.70 -8.62 4.85
N MET A 134 28.65 -8.91 5.75
CA MET A 134 30.00 -9.35 5.40
C MET A 134 30.12 -10.84 5.07
N PHE A 135 29.10 -11.67 5.36
CA PHE A 135 29.19 -13.11 5.21
C PHE A 135 28.22 -13.66 4.14
N PRO A 136 28.71 -14.07 2.94
CA PRO A 136 27.87 -14.43 1.80
C PRO A 136 26.90 -15.61 2.01
N MET A 137 27.11 -16.42 3.05
CA MET A 137 26.25 -17.56 3.38
C MET A 137 25.00 -17.15 4.18
N VAL A 138 24.94 -15.91 4.67
CA VAL A 138 23.80 -15.37 5.41
C VAL A 138 22.87 -14.65 4.45
N ARG A 139 21.59 -15.04 4.45
CA ARG A 139 20.56 -14.39 3.64
C ARG A 139 19.91 -13.27 4.43
N VAL A 140 20.03 -12.04 3.97
CA VAL A 140 19.60 -10.85 4.71
C VAL A 140 18.20 -10.40 4.29
N PHE A 141 17.25 -10.45 5.21
CA PHE A 141 15.90 -9.94 5.02
C PHE A 141 15.70 -8.67 5.84
N GLN A 142 15.75 -7.54 5.17
CA GLN A 142 15.58 -6.22 5.78
C GLN A 142 14.13 -5.77 5.62
N ALA A 143 13.40 -5.53 6.70
CA ALA A 143 12.13 -4.81 6.63
C ALA A 143 12.36 -3.32 6.79
N THR A 144 11.83 -2.49 5.89
CA THR A 144 12.04 -1.04 5.97
C THR A 144 10.86 -0.25 5.41
N SER A 145 10.70 0.99 5.89
CA SER A 145 9.78 1.92 5.26
C SER A 145 10.23 2.21 3.82
N PRO A 146 9.32 2.57 2.91
CA PRO A 146 9.63 3.02 1.55
C PRO A 146 10.28 4.41 1.60
N ALA A 147 11.49 4.46 2.15
CA ALA A 147 12.31 5.63 2.34
C ALA A 147 13.65 5.34 1.68
N THR A 148 13.89 5.96 0.53
CA THR A 148 15.00 5.60 -0.37
C THR A 148 16.34 5.57 0.34
N ARG A 149 16.57 6.49 1.28
CA ARG A 149 17.81 6.54 2.07
C ARG A 149 18.08 5.29 2.92
N ARG A 150 17.06 4.48 3.20
CA ARG A 150 17.15 3.29 4.06
C ARG A 150 17.49 2.00 3.33
N TRP A 151 17.30 1.95 2.01
CA TRP A 151 17.39 0.69 1.27
C TRP A 151 18.14 0.79 -0.05
N LYS A 152 18.13 1.95 -0.73
CA LYS A 152 18.62 2.02 -2.12
C LYS A 152 20.11 1.74 -2.25
N GLU A 153 20.94 2.38 -1.42
CA GLU A 153 22.39 2.14 -1.47
C GLU A 153 22.73 0.73 -0.99
N TRP A 154 22.06 0.25 0.06
CA TRP A 154 22.22 -1.11 0.57
C TRP A 154 21.89 -2.17 -0.49
N THR A 155 20.69 -2.13 -1.07
CA THR A 155 20.25 -3.10 -2.10
C THR A 155 21.16 -3.08 -3.33
N LYS A 156 21.68 -1.91 -3.72
CA LYS A 156 22.64 -1.78 -4.81
C LYS A 156 24.00 -2.41 -4.47
N GLN A 157 24.52 -2.18 -3.26
CA GLN A 157 25.82 -2.70 -2.83
C GLN A 157 25.79 -4.22 -2.64
N SER A 158 24.66 -4.74 -2.16
CA SER A 158 24.49 -6.16 -1.85
C SER A 158 23.77 -6.95 -2.91
N ASN A 159 23.46 -6.36 -4.07
CA ASN A 159 22.74 -7.04 -5.15
C ASN A 159 21.45 -7.75 -4.66
N ILE A 160 20.74 -7.12 -3.72
CA ILE A 160 19.54 -7.69 -3.08
C ILE A 160 18.29 -7.18 -3.78
N ASP A 161 17.39 -8.10 -4.10
CA ASP A 161 16.10 -7.79 -4.70
C ASP A 161 15.07 -7.22 -3.72
N LEU A 162 14.11 -6.50 -4.28
CA LEU A 162 12.98 -5.97 -3.53
C LEU A 162 11.89 -7.05 -3.36
N TYR A 163 11.27 -7.04 -2.18
CA TYR A 163 10.00 -7.70 -1.93
C TYR A 163 8.98 -6.67 -1.47
N ILE A 164 8.09 -6.27 -2.37
CA ILE A 164 6.98 -5.37 -2.05
C ILE A 164 5.86 -6.19 -1.42
N MET A 165 5.52 -5.87 -0.18
CA MET A 165 4.37 -6.42 0.52
C MET A 165 3.08 -5.78 0.01
N ASP A 166 2.06 -6.60 -0.17
CA ASP A 166 0.72 -6.12 -0.50
C ASP A 166 0.03 -5.51 0.72
N VAL A 167 -1.06 -4.79 0.45
CA VAL A 167 -1.90 -4.21 1.50
C VAL A 167 -2.86 -5.25 2.10
N TRP A 168 -3.37 -4.96 3.30
CA TRP A 168 -4.31 -5.84 3.98
C TRP A 168 -5.66 -5.88 3.27
N ARG A 169 -6.27 -7.06 3.26
CA ARG A 169 -7.65 -7.23 2.79
C ARG A 169 -8.64 -6.88 3.89
N SER A 170 -9.87 -6.56 3.50
CA SER A 170 -10.95 -6.21 4.42
C SER A 170 -11.23 -7.34 5.43
N GLU A 171 -11.14 -8.60 5.00
CA GLU A 171 -11.33 -9.77 5.86
C GLU A 171 -10.22 -9.88 6.91
N GLU A 172 -8.96 -9.60 6.54
CA GLU A 172 -7.82 -9.61 7.46
C GLU A 172 -7.95 -8.51 8.51
N LEU A 173 -8.43 -7.32 8.11
CA LEU A 173 -8.72 -6.22 9.03
C LEU A 173 -9.88 -6.55 9.98
N ALA A 174 -10.93 -7.19 9.48
CA ALA A 174 -12.03 -7.69 10.31
C ALA A 174 -11.54 -8.72 11.34
N GLY A 175 -10.69 -9.67 10.90
CA GLY A 175 -10.05 -10.64 11.78
C GLY A 175 -9.16 -9.98 12.85
N LEU A 176 -8.42 -8.94 12.48
CA LEU A 176 -7.62 -8.15 13.43
C LEU A 176 -8.49 -7.48 14.50
N ALA A 177 -9.58 -6.84 14.09
CA ALA A 177 -10.52 -6.23 15.02
C ALA A 177 -11.12 -7.26 15.98
N ALA A 178 -11.58 -8.40 15.46
CA ALA A 178 -12.14 -9.49 16.25
C ALA A 178 -11.17 -10.02 17.31
N ILE A 179 -9.91 -10.29 16.92
CA ILE A 179 -8.87 -10.80 17.84
C ILE A 179 -8.55 -9.80 18.95
N LEU A 180 -8.58 -8.51 18.64
CA LEU A 180 -8.29 -7.45 19.59
C LEU A 180 -9.51 -7.02 20.43
N GLY A 181 -10.68 -7.65 20.23
CA GLY A 181 -11.92 -7.25 20.89
C GLY A 181 -12.38 -5.83 20.52
N LEU A 182 -12.10 -5.40 19.29
CA LEU A 182 -12.50 -4.10 18.76
C LEU A 182 -13.74 -4.25 17.86
N ASP A 183 -14.42 -3.13 17.59
CA ASP A 183 -15.56 -3.08 16.69
C ASP A 183 -15.14 -3.41 15.24
N ILE A 184 -15.61 -4.56 14.74
CA ILE A 184 -15.34 -5.07 13.40
C ILE A 184 -15.97 -4.18 12.34
N HIS A 185 -17.23 -3.77 12.53
CA HIS A 185 -17.95 -2.93 11.57
C HIS A 185 -17.25 -1.58 11.41
N ARG A 186 -16.87 -0.99 12.54
CA ARG A 186 -16.13 0.27 12.55
C ARG A 186 -14.75 0.16 11.90
N MET A 187 -14.04 -0.96 12.08
CA MET A 187 -12.77 -1.21 11.39
C MET A 187 -12.92 -1.25 9.88
N VAL A 188 -13.93 -1.98 9.39
CA VAL A 188 -14.20 -2.08 7.95
C VAL A 188 -14.66 -0.74 7.38
N GLU A 189 -15.49 0.00 8.10
CA GLU A 189 -15.93 1.35 7.73
C GLU A 189 -14.71 2.29 7.60
N LEU A 190 -13.86 2.37 8.63
CA LEU A 190 -12.65 3.20 8.60
C LEU A 190 -11.69 2.77 7.49
N ALA A 191 -11.55 1.47 7.22
CA ALA A 191 -10.74 0.98 6.10
C ALA A 191 -11.30 1.41 4.74
N SER A 192 -12.63 1.39 4.59
CA SER A 192 -13.32 1.85 3.37
C SER A 192 -13.18 3.35 3.14
N ARG A 193 -12.96 4.13 4.21
CA ARG A 193 -12.80 5.59 4.17
C ARG A 193 -11.34 6.02 4.00
N TRP A 194 -10.43 5.42 4.75
CA TRP A 194 -9.04 5.87 4.92
C TRP A 194 -7.99 4.94 4.31
N GLY A 195 -8.38 3.76 3.87
CA GLY A 195 -7.51 2.75 3.29
C GLY A 195 -6.99 1.72 4.29
N PRO A 196 -6.38 0.63 3.79
CA PRO A 196 -6.08 -0.57 4.57
C PRO A 196 -4.74 -0.49 5.32
N SER A 197 -4.52 0.54 6.14
CA SER A 197 -3.33 0.62 7.02
C SER A 197 -3.69 0.25 8.46
N PRO A 198 -3.39 -0.99 8.92
CA PRO A 198 -3.74 -1.46 10.27
C PRO A 198 -3.28 -0.49 11.36
N ARG A 199 -2.08 0.07 11.23
CA ARG A 199 -1.54 1.04 12.20
C ARG A 199 -2.41 2.29 12.31
N THR A 200 -2.83 2.85 11.18
CA THR A 200 -3.68 4.05 11.18
C THR A 200 -5.06 3.71 11.73
N LEU A 201 -5.67 2.63 11.24
CA LEU A 201 -7.00 2.21 11.68
C LEU A 201 -7.04 1.92 13.17
N LEU A 202 -6.08 1.17 13.72
CA LEU A 202 -6.01 0.91 15.15
C LEU A 202 -5.83 2.18 16.00
N LYS A 203 -5.13 3.20 15.51
CA LYS A 203 -5.04 4.49 16.21
C LYS A 203 -6.39 5.22 16.25
N LEU A 204 -7.15 5.16 15.15
CA LEU A 204 -8.49 5.75 15.07
C LEU A 204 -9.48 4.99 15.95
N LEU A 205 -9.56 3.66 15.83
CA LEU A 205 -10.46 2.83 16.65
C LEU A 205 -10.22 2.97 18.15
N ARG A 206 -8.96 3.11 18.57
CA ARG A 206 -8.60 3.25 20.00
C ARG A 206 -8.70 4.69 20.51
N GLY A 207 -9.12 5.64 19.67
CA GLY A 207 -9.17 7.06 20.04
C GLY A 207 -7.79 7.69 20.31
N VAL A 208 -6.69 7.02 19.97
CA VAL A 208 -5.32 7.57 20.05
C VAL A 208 -5.14 8.70 19.05
N ARG A 209 -5.89 8.64 17.94
CA ARG A 209 -5.99 9.70 16.95
C ARG A 209 -7.46 9.99 16.71
N ASP A 210 -7.83 11.27 16.77
CA ASP A 210 -9.15 11.73 16.41
C ASP A 210 -9.38 11.64 14.89
N GLU A 211 -10.58 11.24 14.47
CA GLU A 211 -10.91 11.07 13.06
C GLU A 211 -11.02 12.41 12.34
N MET A 212 -11.57 13.45 12.98
CA MET A 212 -11.67 14.77 12.34
C MET A 212 -10.29 15.38 12.11
N SER A 213 -9.39 15.25 13.09
CA SER A 213 -7.99 15.64 12.97
C SER A 213 -7.29 14.87 11.83
N TYR A 214 -7.55 13.57 11.71
CA TYR A 214 -6.98 12.77 10.64
C TYR A 214 -7.54 13.15 9.26
N GLU A 215 -8.84 13.41 9.17
CA GLU A 215 -9.49 13.92 7.96
C GLU A 215 -8.86 15.25 7.50
N ALA A 216 -8.60 16.17 8.43
CA ALA A 216 -7.91 17.42 8.12
C ALA A 216 -6.50 17.19 7.56
N VAL A 217 -5.75 16.22 8.10
CA VAL A 217 -4.43 15.82 7.57
C VAL A 217 -4.55 15.25 6.16
N VAL A 218 -5.55 14.39 5.89
CA VAL A 218 -5.79 13.82 4.56
C VAL A 218 -6.16 14.92 3.57
N LYS A 219 -7.05 15.85 3.94
CA LYS A 219 -7.45 16.97 3.08
C LYS A 219 -6.27 17.88 2.75
N GLY A 220 -5.43 18.23 3.72
CA GLY A 220 -4.21 19.00 3.47
C GLY A 220 -3.24 18.28 2.54
N ALA A 221 -3.07 16.97 2.70
CA ALA A 221 -2.25 16.15 1.80
C ALA A 221 -2.84 16.05 0.39
N VAL A 222 -4.18 16.01 0.27
CA VAL A 222 -4.88 16.02 -1.01
C VAL A 222 -4.69 17.34 -1.76
N ASP A 223 -4.79 18.47 -1.05
CA ASP A 223 -4.54 19.79 -1.65
C ASP A 223 -3.12 19.83 -2.24
N GLU A 224 -2.11 19.40 -1.48
CA GLU A 224 -0.72 19.31 -1.96
C GLU A 224 -0.57 18.34 -3.14
N PHE A 225 -1.22 17.17 -3.08
CA PHE A 225 -1.19 16.17 -4.14
C PHE A 225 -1.73 16.71 -5.47
N VAL A 226 -2.82 17.48 -5.44
CA VAL A 226 -3.39 18.08 -6.66
C VAL A 226 -2.36 18.99 -7.35
N TRP A 227 -1.63 19.78 -6.57
CA TRP A 227 -0.57 20.66 -7.08
C TRP A 227 0.67 19.90 -7.58
N GLN A 228 1.05 18.82 -6.89
CA GLN A 228 2.31 18.11 -7.12
C GLN A 228 2.12 16.68 -7.66
N SER A 229 1.01 16.41 -8.34
CA SER A 229 0.62 15.04 -8.73
C SER A 229 1.69 14.28 -9.50
N ARG A 230 2.43 14.97 -10.39
CA ARG A 230 3.57 14.41 -11.13
C ARG A 230 4.67 13.93 -10.18
N ASP A 231 5.09 14.78 -9.25
CA ASP A 231 6.21 14.50 -8.36
C ASP A 231 5.84 13.43 -7.34
N TRP A 232 4.61 13.47 -6.81
CA TRP A 232 4.11 12.46 -5.88
C TRP A 232 4.00 11.07 -6.52
N LEU A 233 3.51 10.99 -7.75
CA LEU A 233 3.48 9.72 -8.47
C LEU A 233 4.89 9.24 -8.79
N ALA A 234 5.79 10.12 -9.25
CA ALA A 234 7.19 9.77 -9.50
C ALA A 234 7.90 9.25 -8.23
N GLN A 235 7.65 9.89 -7.09
CA GLN A 235 8.10 9.45 -5.76
C GLN A 235 7.53 8.07 -5.41
N ALA A 236 6.23 7.85 -5.60
CA ALA A 236 5.62 6.57 -5.29
C ALA A 236 6.16 5.42 -6.16
N TYR A 237 6.35 5.65 -7.47
CA TYR A 237 6.97 4.68 -8.38
C TYR A 237 8.43 4.38 -8.05
N SER A 238 9.16 5.37 -7.55
CA SER A 238 10.54 5.21 -7.07
C SER A 238 10.64 4.72 -5.63
N LEU A 239 9.50 4.36 -5.00
CA LEU A 239 9.40 3.86 -3.63
C LEU A 239 9.99 4.82 -2.59
N ASN A 240 9.85 6.13 -2.85
CA ASN A 240 10.31 7.23 -2.01
C ASN A 240 9.12 7.93 -1.34
N LEU A 241 8.51 7.31 -0.33
CA LEU A 241 7.40 7.86 0.45
C LEU A 241 7.89 8.39 1.82
N GLU A 242 9.04 9.05 1.86
CA GLU A 242 9.60 9.61 3.09
C GLU A 242 8.72 10.71 3.70
N ASN A 243 8.01 11.44 2.85
CA ASN A 243 7.07 12.46 3.28
C ASN A 243 5.75 11.78 3.71
N THR A 244 5.26 12.16 4.89
CA THR A 244 4.03 11.59 5.46
C THR A 244 2.79 11.91 4.64
N GLY A 245 2.78 13.05 3.93
CA GLY A 245 1.68 13.49 3.05
C GLY A 245 1.31 12.47 1.97
N PRO A 246 2.25 12.04 1.11
CA PRO A 246 2.01 11.00 0.11
C PRO A 246 1.36 9.74 0.66
N SER A 247 1.76 9.28 1.85
CA SER A 247 1.31 8.00 2.40
C SER A 247 -0.15 7.95 2.87
N SER A 248 -0.82 9.10 3.03
CA SER A 248 -2.24 9.18 3.38
C SER A 248 -3.16 9.25 2.15
N VAL A 249 -2.62 9.57 0.97
CA VAL A 249 -3.37 9.74 -0.28
C VAL A 249 -3.06 8.62 -1.28
N ILE A 250 -1.78 8.28 -1.40
CA ILE A 250 -1.26 7.28 -2.34
C ILE A 250 -0.73 6.08 -1.55
N PHE A 251 -1.25 4.91 -1.90
CA PHE A 251 -0.80 3.64 -1.38
C PHE A 251 0.01 2.91 -2.44
N ILE A 252 0.98 2.10 -2.01
CA ILE A 252 1.74 1.22 -2.91
C ILE A 252 1.37 -0.24 -2.67
N ARG A 253 1.37 -1.01 -3.75
CA ARG A 253 1.21 -2.46 -3.76
C ARG A 253 2.09 -3.08 -4.86
N PRO A 254 2.34 -4.40 -4.83
CA PRO A 254 3.01 -5.10 -5.93
C PRO A 254 2.31 -4.87 -7.26
N GLN A 255 3.08 -4.85 -8.34
CA GLN A 255 2.50 -4.73 -9.67
C GLN A 255 1.75 -6.00 -10.08
N ARG A 256 0.55 -5.83 -10.63
CA ARG A 256 -0.30 -6.94 -11.09
C ARG A 256 -0.36 -6.97 -12.61
N ARG A 257 0.23 -8.01 -13.21
CA ARG A 257 0.23 -8.19 -14.67
C ARG A 257 -1.10 -8.80 -15.13
N LYS A 258 -1.44 -8.62 -16.42
CA LYS A 258 -2.67 -9.15 -17.03
C LYS A 258 -2.81 -10.67 -16.91
N SER A 259 -1.70 -11.39 -16.80
CA SER A 259 -1.65 -12.85 -16.58
C SER A 259 -2.09 -13.28 -15.18
N GLY A 260 -2.35 -12.34 -14.26
CA GLY A 260 -2.53 -12.61 -12.84
C GLY A 260 -1.20 -12.78 -12.07
N PHE A 261 -0.06 -12.75 -12.77
CA PHE A 261 1.25 -12.74 -12.14
C PHE A 261 1.43 -11.47 -11.30
N ILE A 262 1.91 -11.64 -10.08
CA ILE A 262 2.20 -10.56 -9.15
C ILE A 262 3.71 -10.34 -9.13
N ASP A 263 4.14 -9.23 -9.69
CA ASP A 263 5.53 -8.80 -9.68
C ASP A 263 5.82 -8.08 -8.36
N ARG A 264 6.73 -8.66 -7.57
CA ARG A 264 7.08 -8.21 -6.23
C ARG A 264 8.27 -7.26 -6.19
N THR A 265 8.94 -7.05 -7.32
CA THR A 265 10.09 -6.14 -7.42
C THR A 265 9.68 -4.75 -7.91
N THR A 266 8.49 -4.64 -8.51
CA THR A 266 7.89 -3.39 -8.99
C THR A 266 6.58 -3.07 -8.27
N CYS A 267 6.27 -1.77 -8.14
CA CYS A 267 5.07 -1.30 -7.45
C CYS A 267 4.09 -0.58 -8.38
N ASP A 268 2.80 -0.70 -8.02
CA ASP A 268 1.72 0.09 -8.59
C ASP A 268 1.17 1.04 -7.51
N PRO A 269 1.40 2.36 -7.61
CA PRO A 269 0.76 3.33 -6.72
C PRO A 269 -0.75 3.42 -7.01
N PHE A 270 -1.59 3.59 -6.00
CA PHE A 270 -3.04 3.71 -6.17
C PHE A 270 -3.68 4.57 -5.08
N ILE A 271 -4.84 5.15 -5.36
CA ILE A 271 -5.65 5.85 -4.36
C ILE A 271 -6.57 4.81 -3.72
N PRO A 272 -6.54 4.63 -2.39
CA PRO A 272 -7.08 3.42 -1.77
C PRO A 272 -8.60 3.43 -1.62
N THR A 273 -9.25 4.60 -1.59
CA THR A 273 -10.68 4.71 -1.24
C THR A 273 -11.42 5.75 -2.08
N GLY A 274 -12.72 5.55 -2.26
CA GLY A 274 -13.59 6.51 -2.94
C GLY A 274 -13.67 7.86 -2.21
N THR A 275 -13.60 7.86 -0.87
CA THR A 275 -13.57 9.09 -0.07
C THR A 275 -12.37 9.97 -0.40
N ILE A 276 -11.18 9.38 -0.54
CA ILE A 276 -9.98 10.15 -0.91
C ILE A 276 -10.12 10.67 -2.36
N VAL A 277 -10.66 9.86 -3.28
CA VAL A 277 -10.94 10.32 -4.65
C VAL A 277 -11.93 11.49 -4.66
N GLN A 278 -12.95 11.47 -3.80
CA GLN A 278 -13.88 12.58 -3.64
C GLN A 278 -13.16 13.85 -3.16
N TYR A 279 -12.33 13.77 -2.12
CA TYR A 279 -11.56 14.93 -1.67
C TYR A 279 -10.63 15.46 -2.78
N ILE A 280 -10.00 14.58 -3.56
CA ILE A 280 -9.19 14.99 -4.71
C ILE A 280 -10.06 15.74 -5.73
N SER A 281 -11.24 15.22 -6.05
CA SER A 281 -12.18 15.88 -6.96
C SER A 281 -12.56 17.27 -6.46
N GLU A 282 -12.94 17.40 -5.18
CA GLU A 282 -13.30 18.67 -4.56
C GLU A 282 -12.14 19.68 -4.56
N ALA A 283 -10.92 19.24 -4.26
CA ALA A 283 -9.72 20.07 -4.30
C ALA A 283 -9.36 20.49 -5.73
N LEU A 284 -9.48 19.59 -6.69
CA LEU A 284 -9.18 19.81 -8.10
C LEU A 284 -10.14 20.82 -8.74
N MET A 285 -11.44 20.74 -8.42
CA MET A 285 -12.45 21.68 -8.95
C MET A 285 -12.25 23.12 -8.49
N LYS A 286 -11.51 23.35 -7.40
CA LYS A 286 -11.13 24.68 -6.93
C LYS A 286 -9.91 25.25 -7.66
N GLN A 287 -9.19 24.44 -8.44
CA GLN A 287 -7.97 24.85 -9.12
C GLN A 287 -8.25 25.45 -10.50
N GLN A 288 -7.27 26.19 -11.02
CA GLN A 288 -7.30 26.71 -12.37
C GLN A 288 -7.29 25.59 -13.42
N ALA A 289 -7.88 25.84 -14.59
CA ALA A 289 -8.01 24.86 -15.67
C ALA A 289 -6.67 24.23 -16.10
N GLN A 290 -5.56 24.98 -16.05
CA GLN A 290 -4.22 24.47 -16.36
C GLN A 290 -3.78 23.35 -15.40
N ILE A 291 -4.06 23.51 -14.10
CA ILE A 291 -3.72 22.52 -13.07
C ILE A 291 -4.60 21.28 -13.26
N GLN A 292 -5.89 21.47 -13.52
CA GLN A 292 -6.82 20.38 -13.79
C GLN A 292 -6.35 19.54 -14.99
N THR A 293 -6.04 20.18 -16.12
CA THR A 293 -5.53 19.52 -17.32
C THR A 293 -4.20 18.80 -17.06
N THR A 294 -3.29 19.42 -16.31
CA THR A 294 -2.01 18.80 -15.94
C THR A 294 -2.23 17.56 -15.09
N PHE A 295 -3.08 17.66 -14.07
CA PHE A 295 -3.45 16.54 -13.21
C PHE A 295 -4.05 15.37 -14.00
N PHE A 296 -5.05 15.64 -14.85
CA PHE A 296 -5.67 14.61 -15.68
C PHE A 296 -4.69 13.97 -16.66
N SER A 297 -3.81 14.77 -17.29
CA SER A 297 -2.77 14.27 -18.18
C SER A 297 -1.83 13.31 -17.44
N VAL A 298 -1.32 13.72 -16.27
CA VAL A 298 -0.44 12.89 -15.44
C VAL A 298 -1.15 11.59 -15.02
N MET A 299 -2.37 11.67 -14.48
CA MET A 299 -3.09 10.49 -13.99
C MET A 299 -3.48 9.53 -15.13
N SER A 300 -3.81 10.05 -16.31
CA SER A 300 -4.23 9.22 -17.46
C SER A 300 -3.08 8.42 -18.08
N THR A 301 -1.86 8.95 -18.01
CA THR A 301 -0.66 8.26 -18.52
C THR A 301 -0.33 6.99 -17.73
N ARG A 302 -0.80 6.87 -16.48
CA ARG A 302 -0.43 5.79 -15.56
C ARG A 302 -1.58 4.80 -15.37
N PRO A 303 -1.44 3.51 -15.75
CA PRO A 303 -2.54 2.52 -15.68
C PRO A 303 -3.25 2.46 -14.33
N CYS A 304 -2.51 2.52 -13.22
CA CYS A 304 -3.04 2.44 -11.87
C CYS A 304 -3.86 3.66 -11.42
N ALA A 305 -3.62 4.83 -12.03
CA ALA A 305 -4.28 6.09 -11.71
C ALA A 305 -5.48 6.39 -12.62
N ARG A 306 -5.59 5.70 -13.77
CA ARG A 306 -6.67 5.90 -14.75
C ARG A 306 -8.07 5.72 -14.17
N SER A 307 -8.27 4.75 -13.28
CA SER A 307 -9.58 4.52 -12.68
C SER A 307 -10.02 5.72 -11.83
N ALA A 308 -9.11 6.28 -11.03
CA ALA A 308 -9.38 7.48 -10.24
C ALA A 308 -9.58 8.70 -11.14
N ALA A 309 -8.75 8.86 -12.17
CA ALA A 309 -8.91 9.93 -13.16
C ALA A 309 -10.28 9.87 -13.85
N GLY A 310 -10.71 8.68 -14.27
CA GLY A 310 -12.01 8.46 -14.89
C GLY A 310 -13.16 8.87 -13.98
N TYR A 311 -13.13 8.43 -12.72
CA TYR A 311 -14.16 8.79 -11.73
C TYR A 311 -14.19 10.31 -11.43
N ILE A 312 -13.02 10.94 -11.29
CA ILE A 312 -12.94 12.40 -11.07
C ILE A 312 -13.49 13.14 -12.30
N PHE A 313 -13.13 12.70 -13.50
CA PHE A 313 -13.62 13.30 -14.75
C PHE A 313 -15.14 13.15 -14.89
N GLU A 314 -15.66 11.94 -14.67
CA GLU A 314 -17.09 11.65 -14.72
C GLU A 314 -17.87 12.54 -13.76
N ASN A 315 -17.43 12.65 -12.50
CA ASN A 315 -18.07 13.53 -11.51
C ASN A 315 -18.01 15.01 -11.90
N ALA A 316 -16.87 15.47 -12.43
CA ALA A 316 -16.73 16.85 -12.89
C ALA A 316 -17.67 17.16 -14.05
N VAL A 317 -17.79 16.24 -15.02
CA VAL A 317 -18.69 16.35 -16.17
C VAL A 317 -20.16 16.34 -15.71
N HIS A 318 -20.54 15.44 -14.80
CA HIS A 318 -21.88 15.42 -14.23
C HIS A 318 -22.23 16.73 -13.51
N ALA A 319 -21.34 17.24 -12.65
CA ALA A 319 -21.54 18.51 -11.97
C ALA A 319 -21.67 19.68 -12.95
N TYR A 320 -20.88 19.65 -14.05
CA TYR A 320 -20.96 20.65 -15.10
C TYR A 320 -22.32 20.60 -15.83
N PHE A 321 -22.77 19.43 -16.27
CA PHE A 321 -24.06 19.28 -16.95
C PHE A 321 -25.25 19.65 -16.07
N LEU A 322 -25.23 19.26 -14.78
CA LEU A 322 -26.29 19.60 -13.83
C LEU A 322 -26.37 21.11 -13.54
N SER A 323 -25.33 21.88 -13.83
CA SER A 323 -25.33 23.33 -13.66
C SER A 323 -25.97 24.10 -14.82
N GLY A 324 -26.49 23.42 -15.86
CA GLY A 324 -27.12 24.04 -17.03
C GLY A 324 -26.14 24.79 -17.93
N ARG A 325 -24.83 24.57 -17.78
CA ARG A 325 -23.79 25.24 -18.56
C ARG A 325 -23.63 24.59 -19.94
N THR A 326 -23.43 25.42 -20.95
CA THR A 326 -23.12 24.96 -22.31
C THR A 326 -21.71 24.37 -22.37
N VAL A 327 -21.59 23.09 -22.73
CA VAL A 327 -20.30 22.45 -22.99
C VAL A 327 -19.89 22.71 -24.43
N ARG A 328 -18.69 23.27 -24.62
CA ARG A 328 -18.03 23.29 -25.92
C ARG A 328 -17.12 22.07 -26.02
N CYS A 329 -17.54 21.07 -26.79
CA CYS A 329 -16.72 19.91 -27.09
C CYS A 329 -15.79 20.22 -28.25
N GLU A 330 -14.48 20.15 -28.02
CA GLU A 330 -13.48 20.23 -29.07
C GLU A 330 -12.82 18.86 -29.22
N TRP A 331 -12.70 18.40 -30.46
CA TRP A 331 -11.97 17.18 -30.75
C TRP A 331 -10.49 17.43 -30.52
N LEU A 332 -9.89 16.69 -29.58
CA LEU A 332 -8.44 16.63 -29.46
C LEU A 332 -7.90 15.94 -30.71
N SER A 333 -7.53 16.71 -31.73
CA SER A 333 -6.84 16.18 -32.91
C SER A 333 -5.57 15.48 -32.43
N SER A 334 -5.49 14.16 -32.61
CA SER A 334 -4.28 13.41 -32.36
C SER A 334 -3.15 14.06 -33.16
N ALA A 335 -2.06 14.41 -32.49
CA ALA A 335 -0.92 15.16 -33.06
C ALA A 335 -0.18 14.43 -34.22
N SER A 336 -0.73 13.35 -34.79
CA SER A 336 -0.31 12.81 -36.08
C SER A 336 -0.93 13.65 -37.20
N GLY A 337 -0.17 14.64 -37.65
CA GLY A 337 -0.58 15.66 -38.61
C GLY A 337 -1.20 15.09 -39.89
N THR A 338 -2.52 15.23 -39.99
CA THR A 338 -3.27 15.71 -41.15
C THR A 338 -4.70 15.87 -40.65
N PRO A 339 -5.29 17.09 -40.68
CA PRO A 339 -6.71 17.22 -40.41
C PRO A 339 -7.43 16.35 -41.45
N PRO A 340 -8.33 15.43 -41.06
CA PRO A 340 -9.13 14.73 -42.05
C PRO A 340 -9.85 15.80 -42.87
N ASP A 341 -9.64 15.76 -44.19
CA ASP A 341 -10.34 16.61 -45.15
C ASP A 341 -11.81 16.62 -44.78
N THR A 342 -12.30 17.82 -44.45
CA THR A 342 -13.71 18.22 -44.30
C THR A 342 -14.71 17.06 -44.35
N LEU A 343 -14.86 16.34 -43.23
CA LEU A 343 -16.13 15.71 -42.95
C LEU A 343 -17.12 16.85 -42.69
N GLU A 344 -18.12 16.95 -43.56
CA GLU A 344 -19.23 17.90 -43.43
C GLU A 344 -19.67 17.96 -41.96
N THR A 345 -19.62 19.16 -41.38
CA THR A 345 -20.16 19.43 -40.06
C THR A 345 -21.66 19.21 -40.08
N VAL A 346 -22.09 17.97 -39.88
CA VAL A 346 -23.43 17.68 -39.38
C VAL A 346 -23.47 18.29 -37.99
N GLN A 347 -24.13 19.43 -37.84
CA GLN A 347 -24.44 19.96 -36.52
C GLN A 347 -25.16 18.84 -35.76
N PRO A 348 -24.64 18.36 -34.61
CA PRO A 348 -25.39 17.43 -33.80
C PRO A 348 -26.72 18.12 -33.43
N PRO A 349 -27.85 17.39 -33.43
CA PRO A 349 -29.12 17.96 -33.00
C PRO A 349 -28.93 18.59 -31.62
N GLN A 350 -29.35 19.84 -31.48
CA GLN A 350 -29.39 20.50 -30.17
C GLN A 350 -30.35 19.70 -29.29
N PHE A 351 -29.81 18.89 -28.38
CA PHE A 351 -30.57 18.31 -27.30
C PHE A 351 -30.82 19.40 -26.26
N VAL A 352 -31.92 20.13 -26.41
CA VAL A 352 -32.45 20.99 -25.34
C VAL A 352 -33.20 20.07 -24.39
N ILE A 353 -32.56 19.72 -23.28
CA ILE A 353 -33.26 19.06 -22.16
C ILE A 353 -34.04 20.16 -21.44
N THR A 354 -35.37 20.04 -21.43
CA THR A 354 -36.24 20.97 -20.71
C THR A 354 -36.18 20.71 -19.20
N ASP A 355 -36.49 21.72 -18.39
CA ASP A 355 -36.52 21.58 -16.92
C ASP A 355 -37.45 20.44 -16.45
N ASP A 356 -38.53 20.20 -17.20
CA ASP A 356 -39.46 19.08 -16.97
C ASP A 356 -38.81 17.70 -17.21
N GLN A 357 -37.88 17.58 -18.15
CA GLN A 357 -37.14 16.33 -18.40
C GLN A 357 -36.11 16.07 -17.30
N LEU A 358 -35.45 17.12 -16.79
CA LEU A 358 -34.53 17.04 -15.65
C LEU A 358 -35.22 16.57 -14.37
N ALA A 359 -36.47 16.99 -14.13
CA ALA A 359 -37.25 16.56 -12.97
C ALA A 359 -37.60 15.05 -12.96
N THR A 360 -37.52 14.39 -14.12
CA THR A 360 -37.84 12.95 -14.26
C THR A 360 -36.62 12.04 -14.23
N CYS A 361 -35.40 12.59 -14.23
CA CYS A 361 -34.18 11.79 -14.19
C CYS A 361 -34.02 11.16 -12.80
N PRO A 362 -33.89 9.82 -12.70
CA PRO A 362 -33.61 9.18 -11.42
C PRO A 362 -32.24 9.65 -10.90
N PRO A 363 -32.08 9.79 -9.57
CA PRO A 363 -30.81 10.18 -8.98
C PRO A 363 -29.70 9.19 -9.37
N PRO A 364 -28.46 9.66 -9.55
CA PRO A 364 -27.35 8.78 -9.91
C PRO A 364 -27.18 7.67 -8.87
N ILE A 365 -27.06 6.44 -9.37
CA ILE A 365 -26.80 5.27 -8.54
C ILE A 365 -25.37 5.42 -8.00
N ILE A 366 -25.25 5.81 -6.74
CA ILE A 366 -23.97 5.84 -6.03
C ILE A 366 -23.51 4.39 -5.88
N GLY A 367 -22.52 4.00 -6.69
CA GLY A 367 -21.97 2.66 -6.73
C GLY A 367 -21.21 2.30 -5.45
N GLY A 368 -21.93 1.82 -4.45
CA GLY A 368 -21.40 1.02 -3.35
C GLY A 368 -21.79 -0.44 -3.57
N GLN A 369 -20.79 -1.32 -3.63
CA GLN A 369 -20.86 -2.79 -3.84
C GLN A 369 -20.74 -3.26 -5.31
N ARG A 370 -19.49 -3.56 -5.68
CA ARG A 370 -19.15 -4.69 -6.55
C ARG A 370 -18.22 -5.62 -5.80
#